data_AF-A0A316HFP8-F1
#
_entry.id   AF-A0A316HFP8-F1
#
_cell.length_a   1.000
_cell.length_b   1.000
_cell.length_c   1.000
_cell.angle_alpha   90.00
_cell.angle_beta   90.00
_cell.angle_gamma   90.00
#
_symmetry.space_group_name_H-M   'P 1'
#
loop_
_entity.id
_entity.type
_entity.pdbx_description
1 polymer ?
#
loop_
_entity_poly.entity_id
_entity_poly.type
_entity_poly.pdbx_seq_one_letter_code
_entity_poly.pdbx_strand_id
1 'polypeptide(L)'
;MKTNYLKGALLLVTMTALTHAANAQSPANKKSYLANTKYDDIGGKGRERIETNYKGKNYRMELANNKLLALVVDGEVIPSTKWNEYSKEVAAIREQTRKDRIQAKKDQVQAHHDQQQAKLDQEQAARDQRQAKLDQEQAARDQERAKIEQERAAKDQEQAKRDREQAVRDQEQARRDQAQARLDQIRAKKDQERATEDRRLLQQLTGDLVADHIIPNEEALHDLSFNSEEMIVNGVKQPDSVFKKYAGKYKRFAQGSSSYQDGKKQFNGLHIHNN
;
A
#
# COMPACT_ATOMS: atom_id res chain seq x y z
N MET A 1 -30.28 -0.63 -5.29
CA MET A 1 -30.04 -1.25 -3.96
C MET A 1 -28.83 -0.54 -3.35
N LYS A 2 -29.03 0.17 -2.23
CA LYS A 2 -27.97 0.92 -1.52
C LYS A 2 -27.46 0.04 -0.40
N THR A 3 -26.16 -0.29 -0.38
CA THR A 3 -25.54 -1.01 0.74
C THR A 3 -24.45 -0.17 1.36
N ASN A 4 -24.63 0.04 2.66
CA ASN A 4 -23.96 0.99 3.52
C ASN A 4 -22.48 0.67 3.77
N TYR A 5 -21.68 1.73 3.86
CA TYR A 5 -20.30 1.73 4.31
C TYR A 5 -20.21 1.25 5.77
N LEU A 6 -19.41 0.20 6.00
CA LEU A 6 -18.97 -0.23 7.33
C LEU A 6 -18.02 0.84 7.88
N LYS A 7 -18.53 1.61 8.83
CA LYS A 7 -17.79 2.62 9.59
C LYS A 7 -16.66 1.93 10.36
N GLY A 8 -15.44 2.43 10.16
CA GLY A 8 -14.23 1.95 10.82
C GLY A 8 -14.40 1.89 12.33
N ALA A 9 -14.12 0.71 12.88
CA ALA A 9 -13.99 0.48 14.31
C ALA A 9 -12.73 1.21 14.79
N LEU A 10 -12.92 2.38 15.40
CA LEU A 10 -11.89 3.13 16.10
C LEU A 10 -11.58 2.36 17.40
N LEU A 11 -10.55 1.53 17.38
CA LEU A 11 -10.11 0.78 18.55
C LEU A 11 -9.32 1.72 19.45
N LEU A 12 -10.03 2.35 20.38
CA LEU A 12 -9.52 3.26 21.40
C LEU A 12 -8.73 2.43 22.43
N VAL A 13 -7.44 2.24 22.18
CA VAL A 13 -6.52 1.60 23.14
C VAL A 13 -6.25 2.62 24.25
N THR A 14 -7.04 2.54 25.31
CA THR A 14 -6.82 3.31 26.54
C THR A 14 -5.53 2.80 27.20
N MET A 15 -4.44 3.57 27.06
CA MET A 15 -3.22 3.40 27.86
C MET A 15 -3.53 3.73 29.32
N THR A 16 -3.95 2.74 30.11
CA THR A 16 -3.85 2.81 31.56
C THR A 16 -2.38 2.66 31.95
N ALA A 17 -1.70 3.80 32.10
CA ALA A 17 -0.43 3.85 32.79
C ALA A 17 -0.65 3.48 34.26
N LEU A 18 -0.46 2.19 34.62
CA LEU A 18 -0.35 1.79 36.01
C LEU A 18 0.97 2.32 36.56
N THR A 19 0.95 3.54 37.09
CA THR A 19 1.97 4.04 38.00
C THR A 19 1.90 3.21 39.28
N HIS A 20 2.64 2.10 39.34
CA HIS A 20 2.92 1.46 40.62
C HIS A 20 3.88 2.37 41.38
N ALA A 21 3.32 3.27 42.19
CA ALA A 21 4.05 3.87 43.28
C ALA A 21 4.61 2.73 44.12
N ALA A 22 5.93 2.64 44.20
CA ALA A 22 6.62 1.82 45.17
C ALA A 22 6.19 2.29 46.56
N ASN A 23 5.12 1.69 47.09
CA ASN A 23 4.83 1.72 48.51
C ASN A 23 5.94 0.92 49.18
N ALA A 24 7.07 1.59 49.43
CA ALA A 24 7.98 1.18 50.48
C ALA A 24 7.15 1.10 51.75
N GLN A 25 6.75 -0.13 52.11
CA GLN A 25 6.03 -0.40 53.33
C GLN A 25 6.84 0.22 54.47
N SER A 26 6.28 1.27 55.07
CA SER A 26 6.78 1.81 56.32
C SER A 26 6.93 0.65 57.29
N PRO A 27 8.07 0.50 57.99
CA PRO A 27 8.22 -0.60 58.93
C PRO A 27 7.14 -0.42 59.99
N ALA A 28 6.15 -1.33 59.95
CA ALA A 28 5.11 -1.39 60.96
C ALA A 28 5.80 -1.38 62.33
N ASN A 29 5.38 -0.44 63.16
CA ASN A 29 5.91 -0.15 64.48
C ASN A 29 5.77 -1.40 65.39
N LYS A 30 6.70 -2.36 65.25
CA LYS A 30 6.74 -3.58 66.05
C LYS A 30 7.47 -3.24 67.34
N LYS A 31 6.69 -3.11 68.41
CA LYS A 31 7.19 -2.92 69.79
C LYS A 31 8.15 -4.05 70.16
N SER A 32 9.45 -3.80 70.04
CA SER A 32 10.44 -4.45 70.90
C SER A 32 10.17 -3.94 72.32
N TYR A 33 9.90 -4.84 73.27
CA TYR A 33 9.74 -4.47 74.67
C TYR A 33 11.06 -4.09 75.35
N LEU A 34 12.18 -4.13 74.60
CA LEU A 34 13.53 -3.76 75.05
C LEU A 34 14.22 -2.94 73.95
N ALA A 35 13.84 -1.67 73.82
CA ALA A 35 14.65 -0.70 73.08
C ALA A 35 16.06 -0.65 73.70
N ASN A 36 17.11 -0.80 72.88
CA ASN A 36 18.53 -0.75 73.27
C ASN A 36 19.10 -2.02 73.93
N THR A 37 18.73 -3.21 73.46
CA THR A 37 19.49 -4.42 73.82
C THR A 37 20.79 -4.48 73.01
N LYS A 38 21.95 -4.38 73.66
CA LYS A 38 23.27 -4.57 73.02
C LYS A 38 23.72 -6.00 73.20
N TYR A 39 24.19 -6.59 72.11
CA TYR A 39 24.67 -7.95 72.05
C TYR A 39 26.07 -7.98 71.46
N ASP A 40 27.01 -8.52 72.22
CA ASP A 40 28.38 -8.72 71.77
C ASP A 40 28.78 -10.18 71.97
N ASP A 41 29.38 -10.78 70.94
CA ASP A 41 30.16 -12.02 71.09
C ASP A 41 31.53 -11.62 71.62
N ILE A 42 31.80 -11.93 72.89
CA ILE A 42 33.01 -11.48 73.59
C ILE A 42 33.99 -12.64 73.71
N GLY A 43 34.61 -12.98 72.58
CA GLY A 43 35.67 -13.97 72.49
C GLY A 43 35.11 -15.36 72.20
N GLY A 44 35.52 -15.90 71.04
CA GLY A 44 34.98 -17.08 70.34
C GLY A 44 34.99 -18.44 71.06
N LYS A 45 34.56 -18.48 72.32
CA LYS A 45 34.27 -19.69 73.13
C LYS A 45 32.80 -19.70 73.58
N GLY A 46 31.90 -19.16 72.77
CA GLY A 46 30.46 -19.08 73.07
C GLY A 46 30.13 -18.13 74.22
N ARG A 47 30.90 -17.03 74.35
CA ARG A 47 30.67 -15.97 75.34
C ARG A 47 29.78 -14.89 74.75
N GLU A 48 28.64 -14.66 75.40
CA GLU A 48 27.66 -13.68 75.00
C GLU A 48 27.48 -12.64 76.09
N ARG A 49 27.45 -11.36 75.73
CA ARG A 49 26.98 -10.30 76.63
C ARG A 49 25.63 -9.80 76.16
N ILE A 50 24.71 -9.69 77.11
CA ILE A 50 23.41 -9.07 76.91
C ILE A 50 23.34 -7.87 77.85
N GLU A 51 23.19 -6.69 77.27
CA GLU A 51 22.87 -5.47 78.00
C GLU A 51 21.46 -5.03 77.62
N THR A 52 20.58 -4.82 78.58
CA THR A 52 19.20 -4.39 78.30
C THR A 52 18.57 -3.65 79.47
N ASN A 53 17.61 -2.77 79.19
CA ASN A 53 16.77 -2.17 80.22
C ASN A 53 15.49 -2.99 80.37
N TYR A 54 15.34 -3.73 81.47
CA TYR A 54 14.15 -4.55 81.72
C TYR A 54 13.43 -4.05 82.96
N LYS A 55 12.14 -3.70 82.83
CA LYS A 55 11.31 -3.18 83.92
C LYS A 55 11.94 -2.00 84.69
N GLY A 56 12.64 -1.10 83.98
CA GLY A 56 13.24 0.10 84.57
C GLY A 56 14.62 -0.12 85.20
N LYS A 57 15.15 -1.34 85.24
CA LYS A 57 16.51 -1.64 85.69
C LYS A 57 17.41 -2.02 84.52
N ASN A 58 18.66 -1.60 84.59
CA ASN A 58 19.67 -1.93 83.58
C ASN A 58 20.36 -3.23 83.95
N TYR A 59 20.12 -4.27 83.15
CA TYR A 59 20.76 -5.57 83.30
C TYR A 59 21.91 -5.68 82.33
N ARG A 60 23.07 -6.08 82.83
CA ARG A 60 24.18 -6.60 82.03
C ARG A 60 24.49 -8.01 82.50
N MET A 61 24.41 -8.97 81.60
CA MET A 61 24.75 -10.36 81.89
C MET A 61 25.76 -10.89 80.89
N GLU A 62 26.76 -11.61 81.41
CA GLU A 62 27.70 -12.36 80.60
C GLU A 62 27.37 -13.85 80.73
N LEU A 63 27.28 -14.52 79.59
CA LEU A 63 26.92 -15.91 79.46
C LEU A 63 28.06 -16.63 78.77
N ALA A 64 28.39 -17.85 79.17
CA ALA A 64 29.21 -18.75 78.38
C ALA A 64 28.48 -20.07 78.20
N ASN A 65 28.33 -20.52 76.95
CA ASN A 65 27.63 -21.77 76.63
C ASN A 65 26.27 -21.84 77.35
N ASN A 66 25.51 -20.75 77.30
CA ASN A 66 24.17 -20.62 77.90
C ASN A 66 24.13 -20.66 79.45
N LYS A 67 25.28 -20.59 80.14
CA LYS A 67 25.38 -20.47 81.61
C LYS A 67 25.74 -19.05 82.01
N LEU A 68 25.07 -18.51 83.03
CA LEU A 68 25.34 -17.18 83.56
C LEU A 68 26.72 -17.17 84.24
N LEU A 69 27.60 -16.26 83.81
CA LEU A 69 28.94 -16.06 84.36
C LEU A 69 29.02 -14.80 85.22
N ALA A 70 28.36 -13.72 84.79
CA ALA A 70 28.31 -12.47 85.53
C ALA A 70 26.94 -11.83 85.37
N LEU A 71 26.47 -11.18 86.44
CA LEU A 71 25.24 -10.40 86.45
C LEU A 71 25.51 -9.05 87.12
N VAL A 72 25.16 -7.99 86.42
CA VAL A 72 25.22 -6.62 86.89
C VAL A 72 23.83 -6.02 86.77
N VAL A 73 23.32 -5.41 87.84
CA VAL A 73 22.01 -4.74 87.87
C VAL A 73 22.23 -3.31 88.33
N ASP A 74 21.83 -2.34 87.51
CA ASP A 74 21.99 -0.91 87.76
C ASP A 74 23.44 -0.47 88.09
N GLY A 75 24.41 -1.20 87.54
CA GLY A 75 25.85 -0.96 87.75
C GLY A 75 26.48 -1.75 88.90
N GLU A 76 25.68 -2.41 89.74
CA GLU A 76 26.17 -3.24 90.85
C GLU A 76 26.39 -4.70 90.42
N VAL A 77 27.56 -5.25 90.73
CA VAL A 77 27.87 -6.67 90.47
C VAL A 77 27.15 -7.54 91.48
N ILE A 78 26.28 -8.43 91.01
CA ILE A 78 25.50 -9.32 91.85
C ILE A 78 26.31 -10.60 92.14
N PRO A 79 26.63 -10.90 93.42
CA PRO A 79 27.30 -12.13 93.78
C PRO A 79 26.50 -13.37 93.37
N SER A 80 27.20 -14.46 93.03
CA SER A 80 26.56 -15.70 92.54
C SER A 80 25.55 -16.31 93.52
N THR A 81 25.75 -16.12 94.82
CA THR A 81 24.82 -16.56 95.88
C THR A 81 23.46 -15.86 95.82
N LYS A 82 23.38 -14.66 95.22
CA LYS A 82 22.15 -13.86 95.08
C LYS A 82 21.50 -13.96 93.70
N TRP A 83 22.07 -14.71 92.76
CA TRP A 83 21.50 -14.83 91.41
C TRP A 83 20.08 -15.42 91.41
N ASN A 84 19.74 -16.23 92.41
CA ASN A 84 18.41 -16.81 92.52
C ASN A 84 17.31 -15.74 92.66
N GLU A 85 17.61 -14.60 93.30
CA GLU A 85 16.69 -13.46 93.46
C GLU A 85 16.31 -12.81 92.12
N TYR A 86 17.18 -12.92 91.10
CA TYR A 86 17.02 -12.33 89.76
C TYR A 86 16.71 -13.37 88.67
N SER A 87 16.51 -14.63 89.08
CA SER A 87 16.38 -15.76 88.16
C SER A 87 15.22 -15.60 87.18
N LYS A 88 14.10 -15.04 87.63
CA LYS A 88 12.89 -14.81 86.80
C LYS A 88 13.13 -13.74 85.74
N GLU A 89 13.76 -12.63 86.11
CA GLU A 89 14.08 -11.51 85.24
C GLU A 89 15.12 -11.93 84.19
N VAL A 90 16.18 -12.61 84.63
CA VAL A 90 17.23 -13.14 83.74
C VAL A 90 16.64 -14.14 82.75
N ALA A 91 15.76 -15.05 83.19
CA ALA A 91 15.09 -15.99 82.29
C ALA A 91 14.21 -15.27 81.27
N ALA A 92 13.46 -14.24 81.69
CA ALA A 92 12.60 -13.46 80.81
C ALA A 92 13.40 -12.67 79.75
N ILE A 93 14.48 -12.01 80.16
CA ILE A 93 15.39 -11.29 79.25
C ILE A 93 15.95 -12.25 78.21
N ARG A 94 16.46 -13.41 78.63
CA ARG A 94 17.06 -14.41 77.73
C ARG A 94 16.04 -14.95 76.72
N GLU A 95 14.83 -15.25 77.17
CA GLU A 95 13.78 -15.73 76.29
C GLU A 95 13.36 -14.67 75.28
N GLN A 96 13.28 -13.40 75.69
CA GLN A 96 13.00 -12.30 74.78
C GLN A 96 14.12 -12.12 73.75
N THR A 97 15.39 -12.09 74.18
CA THR A 97 16.55 -12.01 73.28
C THR A 97 16.57 -13.16 72.26
N ARG A 98 16.19 -14.37 72.68
CA ARG A 98 16.05 -15.52 71.77
C ARG A 98 14.97 -15.27 70.72
N LYS A 99 13.79 -14.77 71.12
CA LYS A 99 12.69 -14.44 70.19
C LYS A 99 13.09 -13.34 69.21
N ASP A 100 13.73 -12.28 69.69
CA ASP A 100 14.18 -11.16 68.86
C ASP A 100 15.21 -11.63 67.83
N ARG A 101 16.16 -12.50 68.20
CA ARG A 101 17.11 -13.11 67.26
C ARG A 101 16.41 -13.95 66.19
N ILE A 102 15.40 -14.73 66.56
CA ILE A 102 14.62 -15.50 65.59
C ILE A 102 13.86 -14.57 64.65
N GLN A 103 13.24 -13.52 65.17
CA GLN A 103 12.49 -12.56 64.36
C GLN A 103 13.41 -11.81 63.41
N ALA A 104 14.58 -11.34 63.87
CA ALA A 104 15.56 -10.67 63.03
C ALA A 104 16.04 -11.56 61.87
N LYS A 105 16.28 -12.86 62.13
CA LYS A 105 16.59 -13.82 61.06
C LYS A 105 15.44 -13.99 60.07
N LYS A 106 14.19 -14.07 60.55
CA LYS A 106 13.02 -14.14 59.67
C LYS A 106 12.88 -12.89 58.80
N ASP A 107 13.04 -11.71 59.41
CA ASP A 107 12.95 -10.43 58.70
C ASP A 107 14.08 -10.31 57.66
N GLN A 108 15.29 -10.79 57.96
CA GLN A 108 16.39 -10.85 56.99
C GLN A 108 16.06 -11.76 55.80
N VAL A 109 15.50 -12.94 56.05
CA VAL A 109 15.08 -13.87 54.99
C VAL A 109 13.97 -13.26 54.15
N GLN A 110 12.98 -12.61 54.78
CA GLN A 110 11.90 -11.93 54.08
C GLN A 110 12.44 -10.79 53.20
N ALA A 111 13.32 -9.93 53.74
CA ALA A 111 13.92 -8.84 52.99
C ALA A 111 14.70 -9.35 51.76
N HIS A 112 15.40 -10.47 51.90
CA HIS A 112 16.08 -11.11 50.77
C HIS A 112 15.09 -11.64 49.73
N HIS A 113 13.99 -12.26 50.15
CA HIS A 113 12.93 -12.71 49.25
C HIS A 113 12.29 -11.53 48.50
N ASP A 114 11.97 -10.44 49.19
CA ASP A 114 11.38 -9.24 48.61
C ASP A 114 12.33 -8.59 47.58
N GLN A 115 13.64 -8.57 47.86
CA GLN A 115 14.65 -8.12 46.90
C GLN A 115 14.71 -9.00 45.64
N GLN A 116 14.56 -10.32 45.77
CA GLN A 116 14.51 -11.21 44.62
C GLN A 116 13.24 -10.98 43.79
N GLN A 117 12.09 -10.85 44.45
CA GLN A 117 10.83 -10.57 43.77
C GLN A 117 10.90 -9.26 43.01
N ALA A 118 11.42 -8.19 43.62
CA ALA A 118 11.58 -6.90 42.95
C ALA A 118 12.46 -6.97 41.69
N LYS A 119 13.51 -7.81 41.69
CA LYS A 119 14.34 -8.04 40.49
C LYS A 119 13.56 -8.77 39.40
N LEU A 120 12.78 -9.80 39.76
CA LEU A 120 11.95 -10.54 38.80
C LEU A 120 10.89 -9.63 38.16
N ASP A 121 10.25 -8.78 38.96
CA ASP A 121 9.26 -7.82 38.48
C ASP A 121 9.88 -6.80 37.53
N GLN A 122 11.09 -6.30 37.84
CA GLN A 122 11.83 -5.39 36.96
C GLN A 122 12.19 -6.06 35.63
N GLU A 123 12.65 -7.30 35.66
CA GLU A 123 12.94 -8.05 34.44
C GLU A 123 11.68 -8.30 33.60
N GLN A 124 10.55 -8.59 34.24
CA GLN A 124 9.28 -8.78 33.55
C GLN A 124 8.82 -7.48 32.88
N ALA A 125 8.85 -6.36 33.60
CA ALA A 125 8.54 -5.05 33.03
C ALA A 125 9.43 -4.71 31.82
N ALA A 126 10.73 -5.05 31.88
CA ALA A 126 11.64 -4.85 30.75
C ALA A 126 11.33 -5.78 29.56
N ARG A 127 10.85 -7.01 29.80
CA ARG A 127 10.37 -7.91 28.74
C ARG A 127 9.10 -7.34 28.08
N ASP A 128 8.14 -6.91 28.87
CA ASP A 128 6.87 -6.36 28.38
C ASP A 128 7.09 -5.08 27.55
N GLN A 129 7.98 -4.19 27.99
CA GLN A 129 8.36 -2.99 27.23
C GLN A 129 8.99 -3.34 25.87
N ARG A 130 9.86 -4.36 25.83
CA ARG A 130 10.45 -4.82 24.56
C ARG A 130 9.39 -5.40 23.63
N GLN A 131 8.47 -6.20 24.15
CA GLN A 131 7.37 -6.75 23.36
C GLN A 131 6.48 -5.64 22.78
N ALA A 132 6.07 -4.68 23.60
CA ALA A 132 5.26 -3.54 23.16
C ALA A 132 5.94 -2.73 22.04
N LYS A 133 7.26 -2.56 22.11
CA LYS A 133 8.03 -1.91 21.05
C LYS A 133 8.03 -2.72 19.74
N LEU A 134 8.22 -4.04 19.83
CA LEU A 134 8.17 -4.92 18.65
C LEU A 134 6.79 -4.91 17.99
N ASP A 135 5.73 -4.92 18.78
CA ASP A 135 4.34 -4.85 18.29
C ASP A 135 4.08 -3.52 17.58
N GLN A 136 4.58 -2.40 18.14
CA GLN A 136 4.48 -1.09 17.51
C GLN A 136 5.25 -1.02 16.17
N GLU A 137 6.46 -1.57 16.11
CA GLU A 137 7.24 -1.65 14.87
C GLU A 137 6.55 -2.52 13.82
N GLN A 138 5.93 -3.64 14.25
CA GLN A 138 5.17 -4.49 13.35
C GLN A 138 3.94 -3.77 12.79
N ALA A 139 3.17 -3.10 13.64
CA ALA A 139 2.01 -2.32 13.23
C ALA A 139 2.39 -1.21 12.22
N ALA A 140 3.53 -0.54 12.44
CA ALA A 140 4.03 0.48 11.50
C ALA A 140 4.38 -0.12 10.13
N ARG A 141 5.05 -1.28 10.09
CA ARG A 141 5.35 -2.00 8.85
C ARG A 141 4.08 -2.43 8.11
N ASP A 142 3.06 -2.88 8.83
CA ASP A 142 1.80 -3.31 8.23
C ASP A 142 1.02 -2.12 7.63
N GLN A 143 1.05 -0.96 8.30
CA GLN A 143 0.50 0.29 7.75
C GLN A 143 1.21 0.74 6.48
N GLU A 144 2.54 0.67 6.45
CA GLU A 144 3.33 1.01 5.25
C GLU A 144 3.00 0.08 4.07
N ARG A 145 2.92 -1.23 4.32
CA ARG A 145 2.50 -2.21 3.30
C ARG A 145 1.11 -1.91 2.75
N ALA A 146 0.15 -1.61 3.62
CA ALA A 146 -1.22 -1.28 3.21
C ALA A 146 -1.25 -0.01 2.34
N LYS A 147 -0.43 1.00 2.66
CA LYS A 147 -0.32 2.22 1.84
C LYS A 147 0.24 1.92 0.44
N ILE A 148 1.31 1.12 0.36
CA ILE A 148 1.91 0.70 -0.91
C ILE A 148 0.89 -0.07 -1.78
N GLU A 149 0.10 -0.95 -1.17
CA GLU A 149 -0.93 -1.71 -1.87
C GLU A 149 -2.04 -0.80 -2.42
N GLN A 150 -2.49 0.18 -1.64
CA GLN A 150 -3.46 1.18 -2.09
C GLN A 150 -2.92 2.02 -3.27
N GLU A 151 -1.66 2.46 -3.20
CA GLU A 151 -1.04 3.20 -4.30
C GLU A 151 -0.93 2.35 -5.58
N ARG A 152 -0.61 1.06 -5.45
CA ARG A 152 -0.58 0.13 -6.59
C ARG A 152 -1.97 -0.05 -7.19
N ALA A 153 -2.98 -0.29 -6.36
CA ALA A 153 -4.36 -0.43 -6.82
C ALA A 153 -4.87 0.82 -7.54
N ALA A 154 -4.51 2.01 -7.06
CA ALA A 154 -4.85 3.27 -7.72
C ALA A 154 -4.20 3.40 -9.12
N LYS A 155 -2.91 3.04 -9.24
CA LYS A 155 -2.21 3.03 -10.54
C LYS A 155 -2.83 2.04 -11.52
N ASP A 156 -3.19 0.85 -11.05
CA ASP A 156 -3.83 -0.18 -11.88
C ASP A 156 -5.21 0.29 -12.39
N GLN A 157 -5.99 0.97 -11.53
CA GLN A 157 -7.27 1.58 -11.94
C GLN A 157 -7.09 2.68 -12.98
N GLU A 158 -6.07 3.54 -12.82
CA GLU A 158 -5.78 4.60 -13.76
C GLU A 158 -5.35 4.03 -15.13
N GLN A 159 -4.52 2.98 -15.13
CA GLN A 159 -4.13 2.29 -16.35
C GLN A 159 -5.35 1.66 -17.05
N ALA A 160 -6.22 0.97 -16.31
CA ALA A 160 -7.43 0.38 -16.86
C ALA A 160 -8.37 1.44 -17.47
N LYS A 161 -8.41 2.66 -16.89
CA LYS A 161 -9.16 3.78 -17.46
C LYS A 161 -8.55 4.23 -18.80
N ARG A 162 -7.22 4.41 -18.86
CA ARG A 162 -6.51 4.77 -20.10
C ARG A 162 -6.73 3.74 -21.21
N ASP A 163 -6.66 2.46 -20.87
CA ASP A 163 -6.86 1.38 -21.84
C ASP A 163 -8.28 1.40 -22.41
N ARG A 164 -9.29 1.67 -21.58
CA ARG A 164 -10.68 1.83 -22.04
C ARG A 164 -10.85 3.04 -22.96
N GLU A 165 -10.25 4.17 -22.61
CA GLU A 165 -10.28 5.37 -23.46
C GLU A 165 -9.60 5.12 -24.81
N GLN A 166 -8.49 4.38 -24.83
CA GLN A 166 -7.81 4.00 -26.05
C GLN A 166 -8.69 3.08 -26.91
N ALA A 167 -9.31 2.06 -26.32
CA ALA A 167 -10.20 1.15 -27.04
C ALA A 167 -11.39 1.89 -27.70
N VAL A 168 -11.94 2.91 -27.03
CA VAL A 168 -13.00 3.76 -27.61
C VAL A 168 -12.48 4.57 -28.80
N ARG A 169 -11.29 5.16 -28.71
CA ARG A 169 -10.67 5.90 -29.82
C ARG A 169 -10.41 4.98 -31.02
N ASP A 170 -9.89 3.78 -30.77
CA ASP A 170 -9.61 2.80 -31.82
C ASP A 170 -10.91 2.35 -32.51
N GLN A 171 -11.99 2.16 -31.75
CA GLN A 171 -13.30 1.84 -32.30
C GLN A 171 -13.87 2.98 -33.17
N GLU A 172 -13.69 4.24 -32.73
CA GLU A 172 -14.13 5.40 -33.50
C GLU A 172 -13.35 5.52 -34.82
N GLN A 173 -12.02 5.33 -34.77
CA GLN A 173 -11.17 5.34 -35.96
C GLN A 173 -11.60 4.24 -36.95
N ALA A 174 -11.82 3.01 -36.47
CA ALA A 174 -12.28 1.91 -37.32
C ALA A 174 -13.64 2.21 -37.99
N ARG A 175 -14.55 2.91 -37.32
CA ARG A 175 -15.83 3.34 -37.91
C ARG A 175 -15.63 4.39 -39.00
N ARG A 176 -14.72 5.35 -38.81
CA ARG A 176 -14.37 6.36 -39.81
C ARG A 176 -13.76 5.72 -41.05
N ASP A 177 -12.84 4.79 -40.86
CA ASP A 177 -12.18 4.06 -41.96
C ASP A 177 -13.20 3.23 -42.76
N GLN A 178 -14.15 2.56 -42.09
CA GLN A 178 -15.24 1.85 -42.76
C GLN A 178 -16.16 2.80 -43.54
N ALA A 179 -16.47 3.98 -43.01
CA ALA A 179 -17.28 4.98 -43.71
C ALA A 179 -16.56 5.49 -44.96
N GLN A 180 -15.26 5.76 -44.86
CA GLN A 180 -14.42 6.18 -45.98
C GLN A 180 -14.37 5.11 -47.07
N ALA A 181 -14.12 3.84 -46.70
CA ALA A 181 -14.11 2.74 -47.64
C ALA A 181 -15.44 2.58 -48.41
N ARG A 182 -16.58 2.79 -47.74
CA ARG A 182 -17.90 2.79 -48.40
C ARG A 182 -18.05 3.95 -49.38
N LEU A 183 -17.57 5.15 -49.03
CA LEU A 183 -17.59 6.30 -49.94
C LEU A 183 -16.73 6.05 -51.19
N ASP A 184 -15.57 5.44 -51.01
CA ASP A 184 -14.67 5.11 -52.11
C ASP A 184 -15.29 4.04 -53.02
N GLN A 185 -15.96 3.02 -52.47
CA GLN A 185 -16.74 2.05 -53.27
C GLN A 185 -17.87 2.72 -54.07
N ILE A 186 -18.59 3.67 -53.47
CA ILE A 186 -19.63 4.42 -54.17
C ILE A 186 -19.04 5.25 -55.31
N ARG A 187 -17.89 5.91 -55.10
CA ARG A 187 -17.19 6.66 -56.15
C ARG A 187 -16.74 5.75 -57.28
N ALA A 188 -16.07 4.64 -56.95
CA ALA A 188 -15.64 3.65 -57.94
C ALA A 188 -16.80 3.10 -58.77
N LYS A 189 -17.95 2.83 -58.13
CA LYS A 189 -19.16 2.39 -58.85
C LYS A 189 -19.68 3.46 -59.81
N LYS A 190 -19.74 4.72 -59.37
CA LYS A 190 -20.15 5.86 -60.24
C LYS A 190 -19.18 6.04 -61.41
N ASP A 191 -17.88 5.92 -61.16
CA ASP A 191 -16.87 6.03 -62.21
C ASP A 191 -16.98 4.87 -63.21
N GLN A 192 -17.26 3.65 -62.75
CA GLN A 192 -17.53 2.51 -63.62
C GLN A 192 -18.82 2.70 -64.44
N GLU A 193 -19.89 3.21 -63.84
CA GLU A 193 -21.15 3.53 -64.54
C GLU A 193 -20.89 4.59 -65.63
N ARG A 194 -20.17 5.67 -65.31
CA ARG A 194 -19.77 6.71 -66.27
C ARG A 194 -18.95 6.13 -67.42
N ALA A 195 -17.91 5.35 -67.13
CA ALA A 195 -17.06 4.72 -68.15
C ALA A 195 -17.85 3.74 -69.04
N THR A 196 -18.91 3.13 -68.52
CA THR A 196 -19.78 2.23 -69.29
C THR A 196 -20.70 3.02 -70.22
N GLU A 197 -21.28 4.12 -69.72
CA GLU A 197 -22.05 5.07 -70.54
C GLU A 197 -21.19 5.71 -71.65
N ASP A 198 -19.96 6.11 -71.32
CA ASP A 198 -18.98 6.66 -72.25
C ASP A 198 -18.67 5.70 -73.40
N ARG A 199 -18.38 4.44 -73.07
CA ARG A 199 -18.16 3.39 -74.08
C ARG A 199 -19.38 3.17 -74.97
N ARG A 200 -20.58 3.16 -74.38
CA ARG A 200 -21.82 3.00 -75.14
C ARG A 200 -22.03 4.17 -76.12
N LEU A 201 -21.82 5.41 -75.66
CA LEU A 201 -21.96 6.60 -76.51
C LEU A 201 -20.91 6.62 -77.63
N LEU A 202 -19.68 6.19 -77.34
CA LEU A 202 -18.64 6.07 -78.35
C LEU A 202 -19.01 5.04 -79.42
N GLN A 203 -19.52 3.86 -79.02
CA GLN A 203 -20.00 2.85 -79.97
C GLN A 203 -21.11 3.40 -80.89
N GLN A 204 -22.05 4.16 -80.32
CA GLN A 204 -23.11 4.81 -81.10
C GLN A 204 -22.54 5.86 -82.08
N LEU A 205 -21.58 6.68 -81.61
CA LEU A 205 -20.91 7.67 -82.44
C LEU A 205 -20.16 7.00 -83.60
N THR A 206 -19.41 5.93 -83.33
CA THR A 206 -18.70 5.17 -84.36
C THR A 206 -19.66 4.59 -85.39
N GLY A 207 -20.79 4.02 -84.96
CA GLY A 207 -21.82 3.51 -85.87
C GLY A 207 -22.42 4.61 -86.77
N ASP A 208 -22.67 5.81 -86.21
CA ASP A 208 -23.10 6.96 -87.01
C ASP A 208 -22.03 7.39 -88.01
N LEU A 209 -20.74 7.42 -87.62
CA LEU A 209 -19.63 7.78 -88.53
C LEU A 209 -19.58 6.82 -89.74
N VAL A 210 -19.86 5.53 -89.52
CA VAL A 210 -19.97 4.54 -90.60
C VAL A 210 -21.18 4.83 -91.49
N ALA A 211 -22.36 5.09 -90.90
CA ALA A 211 -23.59 5.37 -91.64
C ALA A 211 -23.49 6.63 -92.51
N ASP A 212 -22.81 7.67 -92.00
CA ASP A 212 -22.55 8.91 -92.72
C ASP A 212 -21.36 8.81 -93.71
N HIS A 213 -20.76 7.61 -93.87
CA HIS A 213 -19.62 7.34 -94.75
C HIS A 213 -18.37 8.17 -94.44
N ILE A 214 -18.21 8.61 -93.18
CA ILE A 214 -17.02 9.32 -92.70
C ILE A 214 -15.86 8.34 -92.48
N ILE A 215 -16.18 7.13 -92.04
CA ILE A 215 -15.27 5.98 -91.97
C ILE A 215 -15.90 4.76 -92.66
N PRO A 216 -15.10 3.84 -93.23
CA PRO A 216 -15.64 2.71 -94.00
C PRO A 216 -16.26 1.58 -93.14
N ASN A 217 -15.82 1.42 -91.89
CA ASN A 217 -16.33 0.45 -90.92
C ASN A 217 -15.91 0.86 -89.50
N GLU A 218 -16.43 0.17 -88.47
CA GLU A 218 -16.17 0.52 -87.06
C GLU A 218 -14.69 0.36 -86.65
N GLU A 219 -13.97 -0.59 -87.24
CA GLU A 219 -12.55 -0.85 -86.96
C GLU A 219 -11.62 0.22 -87.55
N ALA A 220 -12.11 1.03 -88.48
CA ALA A 220 -11.34 2.09 -89.12
C ALA A 220 -11.19 3.35 -88.25
N LEU A 221 -11.85 3.41 -87.08
CA LEU A 221 -11.68 4.51 -86.14
C LEU A 221 -10.43 4.28 -85.27
N HIS A 222 -9.36 5.03 -85.54
CA HIS A 222 -8.10 4.94 -84.78
C HIS A 222 -7.81 6.18 -83.94
N ASP A 223 -8.34 7.33 -84.34
CA ASP A 223 -8.18 8.59 -83.64
C ASP A 223 -9.46 9.41 -83.76
N LEU A 224 -9.94 9.95 -82.64
CA LEU A 224 -11.05 10.89 -82.58
C LEU A 224 -10.69 11.97 -81.58
N SER A 225 -10.68 13.21 -82.02
CA SER A 225 -10.64 14.38 -81.15
C SER A 225 -11.93 15.15 -81.34
N PHE A 226 -12.65 15.39 -80.25
CA PHE A 226 -13.94 16.07 -80.28
C PHE A 226 -14.02 17.04 -79.11
N ASN A 227 -14.25 18.32 -79.42
CA ASN A 227 -14.37 19.38 -78.43
C ASN A 227 -15.46 20.37 -78.84
N SER A 228 -15.51 21.53 -78.16
CA SER A 228 -16.56 22.54 -78.38
C SER A 228 -16.42 23.31 -79.69
N GLU A 229 -15.29 23.18 -80.39
CA GLU A 229 -14.94 23.97 -81.58
C GLU A 229 -14.82 23.13 -82.85
N GLU A 230 -14.32 21.90 -82.74
CA GLU A 230 -14.09 21.04 -83.88
C GLU A 230 -14.20 19.54 -83.56
N MET A 231 -14.37 18.75 -84.62
CA MET A 231 -14.31 17.29 -84.60
C MET A 231 -13.30 16.82 -85.64
N ILE A 232 -12.34 16.02 -85.22
CA ILE A 232 -11.29 15.44 -86.04
C ILE A 232 -11.44 13.92 -85.96
N VAL A 233 -11.55 13.27 -87.11
CA VAL A 233 -11.67 11.81 -87.23
C VAL A 233 -10.50 11.31 -88.04
N ASN A 234 -9.67 10.44 -87.47
CA ASN A 234 -8.45 9.90 -88.07
C ASN A 234 -7.52 11.00 -88.63
N GLY A 235 -7.35 12.09 -87.88
CA GLY A 235 -6.54 13.25 -88.29
C GLY A 235 -7.19 14.20 -89.31
N VAL A 236 -8.41 13.91 -89.78
CA VAL A 236 -9.15 14.77 -90.73
C VAL A 236 -10.19 15.61 -90.00
N LYS A 237 -10.03 16.94 -90.06
CA LYS A 237 -11.02 17.89 -89.55
C LYS A 237 -12.31 17.80 -90.36
N GLN A 238 -13.42 17.58 -89.68
CA GLN A 238 -14.73 17.42 -90.29
C GLN A 238 -15.36 18.77 -90.65
N PRO A 239 -16.16 18.86 -91.74
CA PRO A 239 -16.87 20.08 -92.10
C PRO A 239 -17.81 20.57 -91.01
N ASP A 240 -18.06 21.89 -90.94
CA ASP A 240 -18.92 22.52 -89.93
C ASP A 240 -20.31 21.90 -89.82
N SER A 241 -20.89 21.44 -90.94
CA SER A 241 -22.19 20.78 -90.97
C SER A 241 -22.19 19.44 -90.23
N VAL A 242 -21.14 18.64 -90.43
CA VAL A 242 -20.92 17.37 -89.75
C VAL A 242 -20.64 17.63 -88.27
N PHE A 243 -19.73 18.56 -87.96
CA PHE A 243 -19.44 18.96 -86.58
C PHE A 243 -20.71 19.37 -85.82
N LYS A 244 -21.54 20.27 -86.37
CA LYS A 244 -22.78 20.72 -85.73
C LYS A 244 -23.78 19.58 -85.50
N LYS A 245 -23.91 18.65 -86.46
CA LYS A 245 -24.77 17.46 -86.34
C LYS A 245 -24.33 16.59 -85.15
N TYR A 246 -23.05 16.24 -85.09
CA TYR A 246 -22.52 15.36 -84.04
C TYR A 246 -22.46 16.07 -82.69
N ALA A 247 -22.16 17.37 -82.63
CA ALA A 247 -22.11 18.13 -81.38
C ALA A 247 -23.51 18.27 -80.73
N GLY A 248 -24.55 18.34 -81.56
CA GLY A 248 -25.94 18.32 -81.08
C GLY A 248 -26.35 16.98 -80.48
N LYS A 249 -25.92 15.86 -81.09
CA LYS A 249 -26.28 14.49 -80.68
C LYS A 249 -25.42 13.97 -79.52
N TYR A 250 -24.12 14.25 -79.53
CA TYR A 250 -23.12 13.75 -78.58
C TYR A 250 -22.53 14.86 -77.72
N LYS A 251 -23.40 15.63 -77.05
CA LYS A 251 -23.02 16.78 -76.21
C LYS A 251 -21.95 16.41 -75.17
N ARG A 252 -22.01 15.20 -74.62
CA ARG A 252 -21.01 14.70 -73.66
C ARG A 252 -19.58 14.77 -74.20
N PHE A 253 -19.40 14.47 -75.49
CA PHE A 253 -18.08 14.52 -76.14
C PHE A 253 -17.72 15.89 -76.69
N ALA A 254 -18.72 16.71 -77.05
CA ALA A 254 -18.47 18.07 -77.53
C ALA A 254 -18.22 19.07 -76.38
N GLN A 255 -18.78 18.83 -75.19
CA GLN A 255 -18.66 19.75 -74.05
C GLN A 255 -17.43 19.46 -73.19
N GLY A 256 -17.06 18.20 -73.01
CA GLY A 256 -15.78 17.81 -72.43
C GLY A 256 -14.79 17.54 -73.54
N SER A 257 -13.60 18.11 -73.52
CA SER A 257 -12.56 17.81 -74.51
C SER A 257 -12.30 16.30 -74.49
N SER A 258 -12.77 15.63 -75.54
CA SER A 258 -12.80 14.17 -75.64
C SER A 258 -11.81 13.71 -76.68
N SER A 259 -10.96 12.77 -76.29
CA SER A 259 -10.06 12.09 -77.21
C SER A 259 -10.23 10.58 -77.10
N TYR A 260 -10.20 9.91 -78.23
CA TYR A 260 -10.14 8.46 -78.33
C TYR A 260 -8.99 8.10 -79.25
N GLN A 261 -8.18 7.15 -78.80
CA GLN A 261 -7.07 6.61 -79.58
C GLN A 261 -7.04 5.10 -79.44
N ASP A 262 -6.98 4.39 -80.57
CA ASP A 262 -6.78 2.94 -80.60
C ASP A 262 -5.28 2.63 -80.72
N GLY A 263 -4.64 2.43 -79.57
CA GLY A 263 -3.21 2.23 -79.47
C GLY A 263 -2.85 0.74 -79.48
N LYS A 264 -2.35 0.22 -80.62
CA LYS A 264 -1.72 -1.13 -80.69
C LYS A 264 -0.54 -1.33 -79.71
N LYS A 265 -0.09 -0.29 -78.99
CA LYS A 265 0.90 -0.36 -77.91
C LYS A 265 0.56 0.62 -76.78
N GLN A 266 -0.11 0.07 -75.75
CA GLN A 266 -0.08 0.44 -74.33
C GLN A 266 -1.35 0.99 -73.66
N PHE A 267 -2.25 1.75 -74.28
CA PHE A 267 -3.56 2.07 -73.66
C PHE A 267 -4.63 2.35 -74.72
N ASN A 268 -5.67 1.52 -74.77
CA ASN A 268 -6.90 1.80 -75.52
C ASN A 268 -7.85 2.53 -74.57
N GLY A 269 -8.14 3.80 -74.83
CA GLY A 269 -8.87 4.63 -73.87
C GLY A 269 -9.63 5.78 -74.52
N LEU A 270 -10.90 5.90 -74.15
CA LEU A 270 -11.64 7.14 -74.30
C LEU A 270 -11.32 8.02 -73.09
N HIS A 271 -10.77 9.20 -73.33
CA HIS A 271 -10.45 10.19 -72.32
C HIS A 271 -11.37 11.40 -72.50
N ILE A 272 -12.11 11.75 -71.46
CA ILE A 272 -12.99 12.92 -71.45
C ILE A 272 -12.53 13.82 -70.32
N HIS A 273 -12.05 15.02 -70.65
CA HIS A 273 -11.80 16.07 -69.67
C HIS A 273 -13.02 16.97 -69.56
N ASN A 274 -13.67 16.97 -68.40
CA ASN A 274 -14.68 17.97 -68.08
C ASN A 274 -13.97 19.24 -67.64
N ASN A 275 -14.15 20.34 -68.37
CA ASN A 275 -13.76 21.68 -67.94
C ASN A 275 -14.66 22.19 -66.80
#